data_AF-A0A1X7TAN2-F1
#
_entry.id   AF-A0A1X7TAN2-F1
#
_cell.length_a   1.000
_cell.length_b   1.000
_cell.length_c   1.000
_cell.angle_alpha   90.00
_cell.angle_beta   90.00
_cell.angle_gamma   90.00
#
_symmetry.space_group_name_H-M   'P 1'
#
loop_
_entity.id
_entity.type
_entity.pdbx_description
1 polymer ?
#
loop_
_entity_poly.entity_id
_entity_poly.type
_entity_poly.pdbx_seq_one_letter_code
_entity_poly.pdbx_strand_id
1 'polypeptide(L)' 'MSEVLQYKVHPEDPSKTILQQHTVMSVHGVPLLGGLLETMILNSYESVISKGRLAVEEKAKEIENEL' A
#
# COMPACT_ATOMS: atom_id res chain seq x y z
N MET A 1 7.71 10.23 6.27
CA MET A 1 6.73 9.45 5.47
C MET A 1 5.47 9.34 6.31
N SER A 2 4.31 9.56 5.71
CA SER A 2 3.02 9.32 6.34
C SER A 2 2.21 8.44 5.42
N GLU A 3 1.59 7.41 5.99
CA GLU A 3 0.76 6.44 5.27
C GLU A 3 -0.60 6.34 5.97
N VAL A 4 -1.66 6.29 5.16
CA VAL A 4 -3.04 6.15 5.60
C VAL A 4 -3.70 5.04 4.80
N LEU A 5 -4.25 4.06 5.52
CA LEU A 5 -5.01 2.94 4.97
C LEU A 5 -6.50 3.14 5.31
N GLN A 6 -7.37 3.01 4.31
CA GLN A 6 -8.82 3.03 4.49
C GLN A 6 -9.44 1.76 3.91
N TYR A 7 -10.30 1.13 4.70
CA TYR A 7 -11.10 -0.01 4.32
C TYR A 7 -12.55 0.43 4.19
N LYS A 8 -13.19 0.11 3.05
CA LYS A 8 -14.60 0.43 2.79
C LYS A 8 -15.29 -0.78 2.17
N VAL A 9 -16.57 -0.99 2.48
CA VAL A 9 -17.38 -2.00 1.78
C VAL A 9 -17.48 -1.62 0.31
N HIS A 10 -17.38 -2.59 -0.60
CA HIS A 10 -17.50 -2.33 -2.03
C HIS A 10 -18.94 -1.91 -2.37
N PRO A 11 -19.13 -0.78 -3.09
CA PRO A 11 -20.44 -0.15 -3.25
C PRO A 11 -21.45 -1.02 -4.03
N GLU A 12 -20.97 -1.90 -4.90
CA GLU A 12 -21.81 -2.78 -5.73
C GLU A 12 -21.82 -4.24 -5.24
N ASP A 13 -20.91 -4.61 -4.34
CA ASP A 13 -20.73 -6.00 -3.92
C ASP A 13 -20.42 -6.07 -2.42
N PRO A 14 -21.43 -6.22 -1.54
CA PRO A 14 -21.23 -6.20 -0.10
C PRO A 14 -20.30 -7.30 0.44
N SER A 15 -20.00 -8.33 -0.37
CA SER A 15 -19.05 -9.39 0.00
C SER A 15 -17.58 -8.98 -0.13
N LYS A 16 -17.31 -7.83 -0.77
CA LYS A 16 -15.96 -7.33 -1.03
C LYS A 16 -15.64 -6.10 -0.20
N THR A 17 -14.35 -5.97 0.11
CA THR A 17 -13.80 -4.78 0.77
C THR A 17 -12.80 -4.09 -0.16
N ILE A 18 -12.94 -2.78 -0.32
CA ILE A 18 -11.98 -1.91 -1.00
C ILE A 18 -10.92 -1.48 0.01
N LEU A 19 -9.66 -1.74 -0.30
CA LEU A 19 -8.50 -1.19 0.37
C LEU A 19 -7.97 0.01 -0.41
N GLN A 20 -7.92 1.18 0.23
CA GLN A 20 -7.30 2.40 -0.31
C GLN A 20 -6.07 2.74 0.53
N GLN A 21 -4.91 2.90 -0.12
CA GLN A 21 -3.64 3.21 0.54
C GLN A 21 -3.06 4.50 -0.03
N HIS A 22 -2.93 5.51 0.82
CA HIS A 22 -2.38 6.82 0.46
C HIS A 22 -1.10 7.06 1.24
N THR A 23 -0.02 7.40 0.52
CA THR A 23 1.27 7.69 1.16
C THR A 23 1.88 8.98 0.64
N VAL A 24 2.34 9.80 1.60
CA VAL A 24 3.04 11.05 1.36
C VAL A 24 4.49 10.89 1.79
N MET A 25 5.39 11.09 0.83
CA MET A 25 6.84 11.04 1.03
C MET A 25 7.42 12.42 0.82
N SER A 26 8.09 12.97 1.83
CA SER A 26 8.81 14.24 1.75
C SER A 26 10.30 13.97 1.85
N VAL A 27 11.06 14.39 0.85
CA VAL A 27 12.49 14.17 0.74
C VAL A 27 13.20 15.52 0.91
N HIS A 28 14.17 15.59 1.83
CA HIS A 28 14.94 16.80 2.11
C HIS A 28 16.43 16.54 1.92
N GLY A 29 17.19 17.55 1.50
CA GLY A 29 18.65 17.48 1.44
C GLY A 29 19.21 16.67 0.26
N VAL A 30 18.40 16.38 -0.75
CA VAL A 30 18.80 15.66 -1.96
C VAL A 30 18.86 16.65 -3.12
N PRO A 31 19.93 16.69 -3.94
CA PRO A 31 19.96 17.56 -5.10
C PRO A 31 18.81 17.19 -6.05
N LEU A 32 17.92 18.15 -6.33
CA LEU A 32 16.79 18.02 -7.27
C LEU A 32 17.20 17.72 -8.72
N LEU A 33 18.50 17.54 -8.98
CA LEU A 33 19.09 17.36 -10.32
C LEU A 33 19.20 15.89 -10.76
N GLY A 34 18.69 14.93 -10.00
CA GLY A 34 18.82 13.51 -10.36
C GLY A 34 17.58 12.70 -10.01
N GLY A 35 16.58 12.69 -10.89
CA GLY A 35 15.36 11.88 -10.76
C GLY A 35 15.59 10.39 -10.50
N LEU A 36 16.84 9.90 -10.57
CA LEU A 36 17.25 8.58 -10.11
C LEU A 36 16.89 8.29 -8.65
N LEU A 37 17.13 9.23 -7.71
CA LEU A 37 16.84 9.00 -6.30
C LEU A 37 15.34 9.00 -6.03
N GLU A 38 14.59 9.88 -6.70
CA GLU A 38 13.13 9.86 -6.68
C GLU A 38 12.58 8.55 -7.23
N THR A 39 13.11 8.09 -8.37
CA THR A 39 12.73 6.81 -9.00
C THR A 39 13.06 5.62 -8.10
N MET A 40 14.23 5.58 -7.45
CA MET A 40 14.59 4.52 -6.51
C MET A 40 13.64 4.46 -5.31
N ILE A 41 13.24 5.62 -4.78
CA ILE A 41 12.31 5.71 -3.66
C ILE A 41 10.92 5.20 -4.10
N LEU A 42 10.44 5.63 -5.26
CA LEU A 42 9.16 5.16 -5.82
C LEU A 42 9.16 3.65 -6.07
N ASN A 43 10.21 3.12 -6.71
CA ASN A 43 10.33 1.68 -6.99
C ASN A 43 10.38 0.84 -5.71
N SER A 44 11.09 1.32 -4.68
CA SER A 44 11.14 0.64 -3.38
C SER A 44 9.77 0.65 -2.70
N TYR A 45 9.03 1.74 -2.85
CA TYR A 45 7.72 1.92 -2.25
C TYR A 45 6.62 1.06 -2.91
N GLU A 46 6.65 0.88 -4.24
CA GLU A 46 5.76 -0.06 -4.94
C GLU A 46 5.89 -1.49 -4.42
N SER A 47 7.12 -1.92 -4.09
CA SER A 47 7.35 -3.22 -3.46
C SER A 47 6.73 -3.33 -2.06
N VAL A 48 6.65 -2.23 -1.31
CA VAL A 48 6.03 -2.20 0.04
C VAL A 48 4.51 -2.31 -0.06
N ILE A 49 3.87 -1.58 -0.97
CA ILE A 49 2.42 -1.65 -1.19
C ILE A 49 1.98 -3.08 -1.52
N SER A 50 2.69 -3.73 -2.45
CA SER A 50 2.34 -5.09 -2.89
C SER A 50 2.44 -6.12 -1.75
N LYS A 51 3.47 -6.02 -0.90
CA LYS A 51 3.62 -6.87 0.30
C LYS A 51 2.49 -6.66 1.30
N GLY A 52 2.09 -5.41 1.53
CA GLY A 52 0.99 -5.08 2.44
C GLY A 52 -0.33 -5.74 2.01
N ARG A 53 -0.66 -5.64 0.71
CA ARG A 53 -1.84 -6.33 0.15
C ARG A 53 -1.78 -7.84 0.34
N LEU A 54 -0.65 -8.46 -0.03
CA LEU A 54 -0.49 -9.92 0.03
C LEU A 54 -0.64 -10.44 1.46
N ALA A 55 -0.03 -9.78 2.44
CA ALA A 55 -0.13 -10.18 3.85
C ALA A 55 -1.59 -10.13 4.37
N VAL A 56 -2.35 -9.10 3.97
CA VAL A 56 -3.78 -8.99 4.33
C VAL A 56 -4.59 -10.11 3.67
N GLU A 57 -4.33 -10.39 2.39
CA GLU A 57 -5.01 -11.48 1.66
C GLU A 57 -4.68 -12.86 2.26
N GLU A 58 -3.42 -13.10 2.62
CA GLU A 58 -2.99 -14.35 3.25
C GLU A 58 -3.66 -14.53 4.61
N LYS A 59 -3.67 -13.48 5.45
CA LYS A 59 -4.30 -13.57 6.76
C LYS A 59 -5.81 -13.75 6.68
N ALA A 60 -6.47 -13.13 5.71
CA ALA A 60 -7.90 -13.32 5.48
C ALA A 60 -8.22 -14.79 5.13
N LYS A 61 -7.41 -15.42 4.28
CA LYS A 61 -7.55 -16.84 3.94
C LYS A 61 -7.31 -17.75 5.14
N GLU A 62 -6.30 -17.46 5.97
CA GLU A 62 -6.07 -18.22 7.20
C GLU A 62 -7.31 -18.19 8.11
N ILE A 63 -7.88 -17.00 8.34
CA ILE A 63 -9.06 -16.83 9.19
C ILE A 63 -10.27 -17.56 8.60
N GLU A 64 -10.47 -17.50 7.28
CA GLU A 64 -11.56 -18.22 6.59
C GLU A 64 -11.42 -19.74 6.75
N ASN A 65 -10.19 -20.28 6.74
CA ASN A 65 -9.95 -21.72 6.94
C ASN A 65 -10.06 -22.17 8.40
N GLU A 66 -10.02 -21.23 9.36
CA GLU A 66 -10.19 -21.49 10.80
C GLU A 66 -11.68 -21.43 11.24
N LEU A 67 -12.58 -20.94 10.38
CA LEU A 67 -14.02 -20.79 10.61
C LEU A 67 -14.82 -21.94 10.00
#